data_AF-A0A497HU20-F1
#
_entry.id   AF-A0A497HU20-F1
#
_cell.length_a   1.000
_cell.length_b   1.000
_cell.length_c   1.000
_cell.angle_alpha   90.00
_cell.angle_beta   90.00
_cell.angle_gamma   90.00
#
_symmetry.space_group_name_H-M   'P 1'
#
loop_
_entity.id
_entity.type
_entity.pdbx_description
1 polymer ?
#
loop_
_entity_poly.entity_id
_entity_poly.type
_entity_poly.pdbx_seq_one_letter_code
_entity_poly.pdbx_strand_id
1 'polypeptide(L)' 'GSVSGHIDLLQVRFGDVYVLDYKPDAEGEHPEAQLYFYALAISFRTKVPLQKIKCAWFDESVYYEFSPAKARVSYPGKE' A
#
# COMPACT_ATOMS: atom_id res chain seq x y z
N GLY A 1 18.80 -8.93 5.45
CA GLY A 1 18.02 -10.00 4.78
C GLY A 1 17.20 -9.39 3.65
N SER A 2 16.71 -10.20 2.72
CA SER A 2 15.75 -9.74 1.70
C SER A 2 14.34 -9.67 2.30
N VAL A 3 13.57 -8.65 1.92
CA VAL A 3 12.13 -8.54 2.24
C VAL A 3 11.33 -9.04 1.04
N SER A 4 10.35 -9.91 1.27
CA SER A 4 9.44 -10.46 0.25
C SER A 4 8.03 -10.56 0.82
N GLY A 5 7.02 -10.55 -0.06
CA GLY A 5 5.63 -10.77 0.32
C GLY A 5 4.75 -11.05 -0.90
N HIS A 6 3.50 -11.43 -0.64
CA HIS A 6 2.48 -11.65 -1.66
C HIS A 6 1.55 -10.44 -1.71
N ILE A 7 1.25 -9.95 -2.90
CA ILE A 7 0.28 -8.86 -3.09
C ILE A 7 -0.99 -9.51 -3.58
N ASP A 8 -2.10 -9.27 -2.87
CA ASP A 8 -3.39 -9.88 -3.18
C ASP A 8 -3.94 -9.41 -4.53
N LEU A 9 -3.95 -8.09 -4.75
CA LEU A 9 -4.47 -7.53 -5.98
C LEU A 9 -3.70 -6.29 -6.44
N LEU A 10 -3.41 -6.26 -7.74
CA LEU A 10 -2.85 -5.11 -8.44
C LEU A 10 -3.78 -4.69 -9.56
N GLN A 11 -3.99 -3.39 -9.68
CA GLN A 11 -4.80 -2.85 -10.76
C GLN A 11 -4.25 -1.57 -11.34
N VAL A 12 -4.42 -1.38 -12.64
CA VAL A 12 -4.20 -0.10 -13.30
C VAL A 12 -5.55 0.55 -13.53
N ARG A 13 -5.78 1.72 -12.94
CA ARG A 13 -7.00 2.53 -13.13
C ARG A 13 -6.61 3.99 -13.27
N PHE A 14 -7.23 4.71 -14.20
CA PHE A 14 -7.03 6.16 -14.39
C PHE A 14 -5.55 6.60 -14.54
N GLY A 15 -4.69 5.71 -15.04
CA GLY A 15 -3.26 5.99 -15.21
C GLY A 15 -2.41 5.89 -13.94
N ASP A 16 -2.95 5.32 -12.86
CA ASP A 16 -2.27 5.00 -11.61
C ASP A 16 -2.35 3.49 -11.32
N VAL A 17 -1.40 2.98 -10.52
CA VAL A 17 -1.35 1.59 -10.03
C VAL A 17 -1.94 1.54 -8.63
N TYR A 18 -2.89 0.64 -8.40
CA TYR A 18 -3.55 0.41 -7.13
C TYR A 18 -3.06 -0.91 -6.56
N VAL A 19 -2.48 -0.85 -5.37
CA VAL A 19 -2.12 -2.01 -4.53
C VAL A 19 -3.27 -2.21 -3.57
N LEU A 20 -3.99 -3.30 -3.74
CA LEU A 20 -5.23 -3.59 -3.02
C LEU A 20 -5.04 -4.86 -2.18
N ASP A 21 -5.48 -4.77 -0.92
CA ASP A 21 -5.35 -5.81 0.10
C ASP A 21 -6.74 -6.07 0.70
N TYR A 22 -7.30 -7.26 0.49
CA TYR A 22 -8.62 -7.59 1.03
C TYR A 22 -8.47 -8.06 2.48
N LYS A 23 -9.27 -7.50 3.39
CA LYS A 23 -9.24 -7.85 4.81
C LYS A 23 -10.67 -8.06 5.29
N PRO A 24 -11.04 -9.26 5.76
CA PRO A 24 -12.28 -9.41 6.51
C PRO A 24 -12.25 -8.47 7.72
N ASP A 25 -13.29 -7.66 7.92
CA ASP A 25 -13.34 -6.60 8.94
C ASP A 25 -12.28 -5.50 8.73
N ALA A 26 -12.29 -4.89 7.55
CA ALA A 26 -11.28 -3.92 7.14
C ALA A 26 -11.24 -2.66 8.04
N GLU A 27 -12.33 -2.35 8.74
CA GLU A 27 -12.41 -1.24 9.70
C GLU A 27 -11.52 -1.47 10.94
N GLY A 28 -11.34 -2.73 11.36
CA GLY A 28 -10.53 -3.10 12.54
C GLY A 28 -9.04 -3.34 12.25
N GLU A 29 -8.63 -3.29 10.98
CA GLU A 29 -7.29 -3.66 10.53
C GLU A 29 -6.42 -2.46 10.19
N HIS A 30 -5.10 -2.61 10.38
CA HIS A 30 -4.09 -1.56 10.12
C HIS A 30 -2.95 -2.06 9.21
N PRO A 31 -3.24 -2.33 7.91
CA PRO A 31 -2.26 -2.90 6.97
C PRO A 31 -1.35 -1.85 6.31
N GLU A 32 -1.36 -0.59 6.73
CA GLU A 32 -0.71 0.52 6.03
C GLU A 32 0.79 0.30 5.86
N ALA A 33 1.47 -0.25 6.88
CA ALA A 33 2.89 -0.55 6.80
C ALA A 33 3.19 -1.62 5.74
N GLN A 34 2.39 -2.68 5.67
CA GLN A 34 2.53 -3.75 4.69
C GLN A 34 2.29 -3.21 3.27
N LEU A 35 1.19 -2.49 3.07
CA LEU A 35 0.85 -1.82 1.82
C LEU A 35 1.93 -0.82 1.37
N TYR A 36 2.53 -0.09 2.31
CA TYR A 36 3.62 0.83 2.01
C TYR A 36 4.87 0.08 1.50
N PHE A 37 5.25 -1.04 2.13
CA PHE A 37 6.36 -1.85 1.63
C PHE A 37 6.08 -2.46 0.26
N TYR A 38 4.83 -2.84 -0.04
CA TYR A 38 4.44 -3.28 -1.38
C TYR A 38 4.59 -2.16 -2.41
N ALA A 39 4.13 -0.94 -2.12
CA ALA A 39 4.33 0.20 -3.01
C ALA A 39 5.81 0.49 -3.28
N LEU A 40 6.66 0.45 -2.24
CA LEU A 40 8.11 0.62 -2.40
C LEU A 40 8.71 -0.49 -3.28
N ALA A 41 8.33 -1.75 -3.06
CA ALA A 41 8.82 -2.88 -3.84
C ALA A 41 8.42 -2.78 -5.31
N ILE A 42 7.18 -2.41 -5.59
CA ILE A 42 6.67 -2.19 -6.96
C ILE A 42 7.42 -1.03 -7.61
N SER A 43 7.51 0.11 -6.94
CA SER A 43 8.19 1.30 -7.48
C SER A 43 9.65 0.99 -7.83
N PHE A 44 10.37 0.30 -6.92
CA PHE A 44 11.76 -0.06 -7.14
C PHE A 44 11.95 -1.01 -8.34
N ARG A 45 11.10 -2.04 -8.45
CA ARG A 45 11.22 -3.09 -9.49
C ARG A 45 10.74 -2.64 -10.86
N THR A 46 9.70 -1.81 -10.92
CA THR A 46 9.04 -1.43 -12.18
C THR A 46 9.43 -0.04 -12.67
N LYS A 47 10.07 0.77 -11.81
CA LYS A 47 10.36 2.19 -12.04
C LYS A 47 9.12 3.09 -12.14
N VAL A 48 7.93 2.57 -11.79
CA VAL A 48 6.74 3.40 -11.61
C VAL A 48 6.96 4.33 -10.41
N PRO A 49 6.80 5.66 -10.57
CA PRO A 49 6.96 6.60 -9.46
C PRO A 49 5.95 6.34 -8.34
N LEU A 50 6.33 6.51 -7.06
CA LEU A 50 5.40 6.34 -5.93
C LEU A 50 4.17 7.26 -6.02
N GLN A 51 4.28 8.41 -6.69
CA GLN A 51 3.16 9.34 -6.92
C GLN A 51 2.09 8.74 -7.83
N LYS A 52 2.45 7.69 -8.59
CA LYS A 52 1.59 6.91 -9.47
C LYS A 52 1.08 5.63 -8.83
N ILE A 53 1.29 5.45 -7.52
CA ILE A 53 0.83 4.29 -6.77
C ILE A 53 -0.18 4.75 -5.71
N LYS A 54 -1.26 4.00 -5.56
CA LYS A 54 -2.26 4.09 -4.49
C LYS A 54 -2.26 2.78 -3.72
N CYS A 55 -2.41 2.88 -2.41
CA CYS A 55 -2.54 1.71 -1.54
C CYS A 55 -3.91 1.74 -0.91
N ALA A 56 -4.61 0.61 -0.91
CA ALA A 56 -5.91 0.51 -0.30
C ALA A 56 -6.15 -0.86 0.33
N TRP A 57 -6.96 -0.87 1.38
CA TRP A 57 -7.51 -2.08 1.97
C TRP A 57 -9.02 -1.93 2.10
N PHE A 58 -9.72 -3.04 1.94
CA PHE A 58 -11.16 -3.02 1.79
C PHE A 58 -11.79 -4.38 2.15
N ASP A 59 -13.09 -4.32 2.40
CA ASP A 59 -13.98 -5.48 2.47
C ASP A 59 -15.25 -5.21 1.65
N GLU A 60 -16.32 -5.98 1.89
CA GLU A 60 -17.60 -5.80 1.20
C GLU A 60 -18.32 -4.48 1.55
N SER A 61 -17.93 -3.81 2.63
CA SER A 61 -18.62 -2.68 3.25
C SER A 61 -17.83 -1.37 3.24
N VAL A 62 -16.51 -1.43 3.37
CA VAL A 62 -15.63 -0.25 3.49
C VAL A 62 -14.44 -0.33 2.54
N TYR A 63 -13.95 0.84 2.13
CA TYR A 63 -12.77 1.00 1.29
C TYR A 63 -11.92 2.15 1.82
N TYR A 64 -10.72 1.85 2.27
CA TYR A 64 -9.75 2.83 2.75
C TYR A 64 -8.60 2.93 1.75
N GLU A 65 -8.13 4.16 1.50
CA GLU A 65 -7.05 4.42 0.56
C GLU A 65 -6.09 5.47 1.11
N PHE A 66 -4.81 5.29 0.83
CA PHE A 66 -3.79 6.30 1.05
C PHE A 66 -2.78 6.38 -0.10
N SER A 67 -2.11 7.53 -0.16
CA SER A 67 -1.01 7.78 -1.08
C SER A 67 0.32 7.43 -0.40
N PRO A 68 1.05 6.37 -0.80
CA PRO A 68 2.35 6.04 -0.22
C PRO A 68 3.36 7.19 -0.37
N ALA A 69 3.30 7.96 -1.47
CA ALA A 69 4.15 9.14 -1.65
C ALA A 69 3.94 10.28 -0.63
N LYS A 70 2.81 10.27 0.11
CA LYS A 70 2.48 11.26 1.15
C LYS A 70 2.53 10.68 2.56
N ALA A 71 2.81 9.37 2.69
CA ALA A 71 2.87 8.71 3.97
C ALA A 71 4.04 9.26 4.78
N ARG A 72 3.79 9.61 6.05
CA ARG A 72 4.83 10.03 6.98
C ARG A 72 5.36 8.80 7.69
N VAL A 73 6.64 8.51 7.52
CA VAL A 73 7.33 7.46 8.26
C VAL A 73 7.83 8.06 9.56
N SER A 74 7.33 7.56 10.69
CA SER A 74 7.89 7.85 12.01
C SER A 74 8.74 6.68 12.49
N TYR A 75 9.83 6.98 13.18
CA TYR A 75 10.60 5.99 13.91
C TYR A 75 10.29 6.18 15.39
N PRO A 76 9.82 5.16 16.13
CA PRO A 76 9.71 5.28 17.57
C PRO A 76 11.12 5.49 18.14
N GLY A 77 11.36 6.63 18.81
CA GLY A 77 12.59 6.91 19.56
C GLY A 77 13.54 7.99 19.04
N LYS A 78 13.14 8.86 18.10
CA LYS A 78 13.84 10.13 17.84
C LYS A 78 12.85 11.29 17.82
N GLU A 79 12.72 11.93 18.98
CA GLU A 79 12.28 13.33 19.07
C GLU A 79 13.38 14.26 18.57
#